data_AF-A0A553MM50-F1
#
_entry.id   AF-A0A553MM50-F1
#
_cell.length_a   1.000
_cell.length_b   1.000
_cell.length_c   1.000
_cell.angle_alpha   90.00
_cell.angle_beta   90.00
_cell.angle_gamma   90.00
#
_symmetry.space_group_name_H-M   'P 1'
#
loop_
_entity.id
_entity.type
_entity.pdbx_description
1 polymer ?
#
loop_
_entity_poly.entity_id
_entity_poly.type
_entity_poly.pdbx_seq_one_letter_code
_entity_poly.pdbx_strand_id
1 'polypeptide(L)'
;MAPKDYLAEKEKCKRFLQEFYSEDESGKKIFKYGTQLVSLAHREQVSLLVDLDDLAEEDPELVESVCENTRRYTALFSDAVHELLPEYREREVIAKDALDVYIEHRLMMEVRGRDPNEHRDSRNQYPAELMRR
;
A
#
# COMPACT_ATOMS: atom_id res chain seq x y z
N MET A 1 -25.09 11.97 7.40
CA MET A 1 -23.73 11.85 7.98
C MET A 1 -22.96 13.11 7.63
N ALA A 2 -22.16 13.61 8.57
CA ALA A 2 -21.23 14.70 8.29
C ALA A 2 -20.21 14.24 7.22
N PRO A 3 -19.70 15.16 6.38
CA PRO A 3 -18.65 14.83 5.43
C PRO A 3 -17.41 14.34 6.19
N LYS A 4 -17.00 13.08 5.94
CA LYS A 4 -15.76 12.51 6.49
C LYS A 4 -14.56 13.09 5.75
N ASP A 5 -13.50 13.44 6.48
CA ASP A 5 -12.22 13.85 5.89
C ASP A 5 -11.41 12.61 5.52
N TYR A 6 -11.39 12.29 4.24
CA TYR A 6 -10.74 11.08 3.74
C TYR A 6 -9.21 11.14 3.75
N LEU A 7 -8.61 12.32 3.94
CA LEU A 7 -7.18 12.43 4.20
C LEU A 7 -6.88 11.93 5.62
N ALA A 8 -7.66 12.38 6.59
CA ALA A 8 -7.55 11.92 7.97
C ALA A 8 -7.82 10.41 8.09
N GLU A 9 -8.84 9.91 7.38
CA GLU A 9 -9.16 8.47 7.37
C GLU A 9 -8.05 7.63 6.74
N LYS A 10 -7.38 8.11 5.70
CA LYS A 10 -6.20 7.43 5.13
C LYS A 10 -5.06 7.34 6.13
N GLU A 11 -4.81 8.40 6.89
CA GLU A 11 -3.77 8.40 7.93
C GLU A 11 -4.11 7.44 9.08
N LYS A 12 -5.39 7.27 9.42
CA LYS A 12 -5.83 6.21 10.34
C LYS A 12 -5.52 4.81 9.78
N CYS A 13 -5.84 4.55 8.51
CA CYS A 13 -5.52 3.29 7.85
C CYS A 13 -4.00 2.99 7.88
N LYS A 14 -3.16 3.99 7.61
CA LYS A 14 -1.70 3.83 7.69
C LYS A 14 -1.24 3.49 9.10
N ARG A 15 -1.74 4.24 10.10
CA ARG A 15 -1.38 4.05 11.49
C ARG A 15 -1.72 2.64 11.95
N PHE A 16 -2.93 2.17 11.64
CA PHE A 16 -3.34 0.80 11.92
C PHE A 16 -2.35 -0.24 11.33
N LEU A 17 -1.97 -0.08 10.06
CA LEU A 17 -1.04 -1.00 9.40
C LEU A 17 0.36 -1.03 10.04
N GLN A 18 0.82 0.08 10.62
CA GLN A 18 2.15 0.21 11.22
C GLN A 18 2.18 -0.16 12.71
N GLU A 19 1.16 0.24 13.47
CA GLU A 19 1.16 0.20 14.93
C GLU A 19 0.48 -1.05 15.50
N PHE A 20 -0.43 -1.70 14.76
CA PHE A 20 -1.15 -2.86 15.26
C PHE A 20 -0.20 -4.02 15.59
N TYR A 21 -0.31 -4.51 16.83
CA TYR A 21 0.38 -5.70 17.30
C TYR A 21 -0.58 -6.59 18.10
N SER A 22 -0.45 -7.90 17.91
CA SER A 22 -1.06 -8.89 18.80
C SER A 22 -0.02 -9.40 19.78
N GLU A 23 -0.43 -9.80 20.98
CA GLU A 23 0.45 -10.46 21.94
C GLU A 23 0.35 -11.98 21.78
N ASP A 24 1.49 -12.64 21.66
CA ASP A 24 1.57 -14.11 21.66
C ASP A 24 1.37 -14.67 23.09
N GLU A 25 1.16 -15.98 23.22
CA GLU A 25 1.04 -16.67 24.53
C GLU A 25 2.27 -16.45 25.43
N SER A 26 3.40 -16.08 24.84
CA SER A 26 4.66 -15.75 25.52
C SER A 26 4.82 -14.26 25.87
N GLY A 27 3.79 -13.42 25.62
CA GLY A 27 3.82 -11.97 25.84
C GLY A 27 4.70 -11.20 24.84
N LYS A 28 5.07 -11.82 23.71
CA LYS A 28 5.85 -11.17 22.65
C LYS A 28 4.92 -10.41 21.71
N LYS A 29 5.27 -9.16 21.39
CA LYS A 29 4.55 -8.36 20.39
C LYS A 29 4.79 -8.92 18.98
N ILE A 30 3.71 -9.24 18.28
CA ILE A 30 3.71 -9.72 16.90
C ILE A 30 2.99 -8.68 16.04
N PHE A 31 3.72 -8.06 15.12
CA PHE A 31 3.17 -7.13 14.14
C PHE A 31 2.64 -7.90 12.93
N LYS A 32 1.39 -8.39 13.03
CA LYS A 32 0.72 -9.20 11.98
C LYS A 32 0.69 -8.51 10.62
N TYR A 33 0.42 -7.20 10.57
CA TYR A 33 0.36 -6.43 9.32
C TYR A 33 1.74 -6.00 8.83
N GLY A 34 2.65 -5.68 9.76
CA GLY A 34 4.04 -5.37 9.42
C GLY A 34 4.74 -6.52 8.69
N THR A 35 4.56 -7.76 9.15
CA THR A 35 5.12 -8.94 8.47
C THR A 35 4.53 -9.14 7.07
N GLN A 36 3.21 -8.97 6.90
CA GLN A 36 2.57 -9.02 5.58
C GLN A 36 3.08 -7.91 4.66
N LEU A 37 3.32 -6.68 5.17
CA LEU A 37 3.89 -5.58 4.38
C LEU A 37 5.30 -5.89 3.89
N VAL A 38 6.15 -6.52 4.70
CA VAL A 38 7.48 -6.98 4.27
C VAL A 38 7.35 -8.04 3.17
N SER A 39 6.48 -9.04 3.33
CA SER A 39 6.24 -10.07 2.32
C SER A 39 5.67 -9.50 1.02
N LEU A 40 4.80 -8.49 1.09
CA LEU A 40 4.31 -7.75 -0.08
C LEU A 40 5.43 -6.96 -0.75
N ALA A 41 6.24 -6.23 0.02
CA ALA A 41 7.38 -5.46 -0.48
C ALA A 41 8.41 -6.35 -1.19
N HIS A 42 8.62 -7.58 -0.71
CA HIS A 42 9.54 -8.56 -1.32
C HIS A 42 8.89 -9.41 -2.43
N ARG A 43 7.64 -9.12 -2.78
CA ARG A 43 6.86 -9.88 -3.78
C ARG A 43 6.82 -11.38 -3.46
N GLU A 44 6.69 -11.72 -2.18
CA GLU A 44 6.43 -13.08 -1.69
C GLU A 44 4.93 -13.29 -1.46
N GLN A 45 4.23 -12.21 -1.13
CA GLN A 45 2.78 -12.15 -0.98
C GLN A 45 2.19 -11.22 -2.06
N VAL A 46 0.96 -11.49 -2.48
CA VAL A 46 0.25 -10.71 -3.52
C VAL A 46 -1.04 -10.05 -3.04
N SER A 47 -1.53 -10.41 -1.85
CA SER A 47 -2.77 -9.90 -1.29
C SER A 47 -2.62 -9.67 0.21
N LEU A 48 -2.99 -8.49 0.71
CA LEU A 48 -3.10 -8.21 2.14
C LEU A 48 -4.51 -8.59 2.64
N LEU A 49 -4.59 -9.37 3.72
CA LEU A 49 -5.86 -9.62 4.40
C LEU A 49 -5.90 -8.79 5.69
N VAL A 50 -6.89 -7.91 5.79
CA VAL A 50 -7.17 -7.09 6.97
C VAL A 50 -8.40 -7.66 7.68
N ASP A 51 -8.22 -8.00 8.95
CA ASP A 51 -9.29 -8.47 9.81
C ASP A 51 -10.07 -7.28 10.38
N LEU A 52 -11.39 -7.39 10.39
CA LEU A 52 -12.24 -6.35 10.97
C LEU A 52 -12.22 -6.40 12.50
N ASP A 53 -11.95 -7.57 13.08
CA ASP A 53 -11.81 -7.71 14.53
C ASP A 53 -10.56 -6.95 15.01
N ASP A 54 -9.43 -7.14 14.33
CA ASP A 54 -8.19 -6.39 14.60
C ASP A 54 -8.40 -4.87 14.44
N LEU A 55 -9.15 -4.46 13.41
CA LEU A 55 -9.45 -3.04 13.18
C LEU A 55 -10.38 -2.46 14.25
N ALA A 56 -11.31 -3.28 14.77
CA ALA A 56 -12.23 -2.87 15.82
C ALA A 56 -11.53 -2.69 17.18
N GLU A 57 -10.47 -3.45 17.43
CA GLU A 57 -9.65 -3.30 18.65
C GLU A 57 -8.95 -1.93 18.69
N GLU A 58 -8.49 -1.41 17.55
CA GLU A 58 -7.80 -0.13 17.45
C GLU A 58 -8.74 1.06 17.23
N ASP A 59 -9.65 0.97 16.26
CA ASP A 59 -10.60 2.04 15.92
C ASP A 59 -11.96 1.46 15.49
N PRO A 60 -12.92 1.30 16.43
CA PRO A 60 -14.24 0.77 16.11
C PRO A 60 -15.05 1.69 15.19
N GLU A 61 -14.82 3.00 15.21
CA GLU A 61 -15.51 3.94 14.30
C GLU A 61 -15.03 3.75 12.85
N LEU A 62 -13.76 3.40 12.67
CA LEU A 62 -13.20 3.09 11.37
C LEU A 62 -13.85 1.82 10.79
N VAL A 63 -14.12 0.80 11.60
CA VAL A 63 -14.83 -0.41 11.17
C VAL A 63 -16.24 -0.11 10.67
N GLU A 64 -17.01 0.68 11.42
CA GLU A 64 -18.34 1.12 10.98
C GLU A 64 -18.26 1.83 9.63
N SER A 65 -17.26 2.69 9.47
CA SER A 65 -17.03 3.43 8.23
C SER A 65 -16.65 2.54 7.04
N VAL A 66 -15.83 1.52 7.28
CA VAL A 66 -15.44 0.50 6.29
C VAL A 66 -16.65 -0.34 5.88
N CYS A 67 -17.52 -0.70 6.83
CA CYS A 67 -18.75 -1.43 6.57
C CYS A 67 -19.76 -0.59 5.77
N GLU A 68 -19.86 0.71 6.04
CA GLU A 68 -20.73 1.64 5.30
C GLU A 68 -20.29 1.84 3.85
N ASN A 69 -18.98 1.89 3.58
CA ASN A 69 -18.45 2.14 2.24
C ASN A 69 -17.17 1.36 1.93
N THR A 70 -17.28 0.05 1.85
CA THR A 70 -16.12 -0.84 1.68
C THR A 70 -15.31 -0.48 0.44
N ARG A 71 -15.95 -0.20 -0.70
CA ARG A 71 -15.26 0.14 -1.95
C ARG A 71 -14.29 1.30 -1.79
N ARG A 72 -14.70 2.36 -1.08
CA ARG A 72 -13.85 3.53 -0.87
C ARG A 72 -12.72 3.23 0.10
N TYR A 73 -13.00 2.53 1.19
CA TYR A 73 -11.97 2.17 2.17
C TYR A 73 -10.96 1.17 1.60
N THR A 74 -11.36 0.25 0.71
CA THR A 74 -10.41 -0.59 -0.04
C THR A 74 -9.42 0.25 -0.85
N ALA A 75 -9.89 1.33 -1.50
CA ALA A 75 -9.00 2.23 -2.23
C ALA A 75 -8.07 3.01 -1.29
N LEU A 76 -8.57 3.49 -0.14
CA LEU A 76 -7.76 4.19 0.86
C LEU A 76 -6.67 3.27 1.45
N PHE A 77 -7.02 2.03 1.79
CA PHE A 77 -6.06 1.03 2.24
C PHE A 77 -5.04 0.68 1.14
N SER A 78 -5.46 0.58 -0.12
CA SER A 78 -4.55 0.35 -1.25
C SER A 78 -3.55 1.50 -1.41
N ASP A 79 -4.02 2.75 -1.34
CA ASP A 79 -3.17 3.93 -1.39
C ASP A 79 -2.21 4.01 -0.18
N ALA A 80 -2.70 3.68 1.03
CA ALA A 80 -1.90 3.64 2.24
C ALA A 80 -0.80 2.58 2.14
N VAL A 81 -1.13 1.35 1.73
CA VAL A 81 -0.15 0.28 1.51
C VAL A 81 0.88 0.69 0.48
N HIS A 82 0.46 1.25 -0.66
CA HIS A 82 1.38 1.67 -1.72
C HIS A 82 2.41 2.70 -1.24
N GLU A 83 2.01 3.64 -0.38
CA GLU A 83 2.91 4.62 0.23
C GLU A 83 3.86 4.01 1.27
N LEU A 84 3.42 2.96 1.97
CA LEU A 84 4.22 2.27 2.98
C LEU A 84 5.23 1.27 2.37
N LEU A 85 4.91 0.60 1.26
CA LEU A 85 5.75 -0.45 0.65
C LEU A 85 7.26 -0.10 0.51
N PRO A 86 7.66 1.13 0.13
CA PRO A 86 9.07 1.51 0.05
C PRO A 86 9.82 1.40 1.39
N GLU A 87 9.15 1.67 2.52
CA GLU A 87 9.75 1.66 3.86
C GLU A 87 10.03 0.23 4.36
N TYR A 88 9.23 -0.74 3.90
CA TYR A 88 9.35 -2.15 4.28
C TYR A 88 10.23 -2.98 3.34
N ARG A 89 10.90 -2.33 2.37
CA ARG A 89 11.81 -2.99 1.43
C ARG A 89 13.20 -3.18 2.04
N GLU A 90 13.38 -4.30 2.74
CA GLU A 90 14.66 -4.66 3.37
C GLU A 90 15.77 -5.10 2.39
N ARG A 91 15.40 -5.58 1.19
CA ARG A 91 16.35 -6.09 0.18
C ARG A 91 15.93 -5.75 -1.23
N GLU A 92 16.85 -5.90 -2.18
CA GLU A 92 16.50 -5.79 -3.60
C GLU A 92 15.56 -6.92 -4.01
N VAL A 93 14.49 -6.52 -4.70
CA VAL A 93 13.45 -7.43 -5.16
C VAL A 93 13.82 -7.89 -6.56
N ILE A 94 14.06 -9.19 -6.71
CA ILE A 94 14.23 -9.80 -8.03
C ILE A 94 12.86 -9.79 -8.71
N ALA A 95 12.79 -9.37 -9.98
CA ALA A 95 11.57 -9.43 -10.76
C ALA A 95 11.10 -10.89 -10.87
N LYS A 96 9.99 -11.22 -10.19
CA LYS A 96 9.40 -12.57 -10.19
C LYS A 96 8.30 -12.71 -11.23
N ASP A 97 7.64 -11.61 -11.59
CA ASP A 97 6.51 -11.58 -12.51
C ASP A 97 6.85 -10.86 -13.82
N ALA A 98 6.26 -11.30 -14.93
CA ALA A 98 6.34 -10.62 -16.21
C ALA A 98 5.82 -9.18 -16.12
N LEU A 99 4.77 -8.93 -15.32
CA LEU A 99 4.24 -7.58 -15.13
C LEU A 99 5.25 -6.66 -14.45
N ASP A 100 6.03 -7.17 -13.48
CA ASP A 100 7.10 -6.41 -12.84
C ASP A 100 8.20 -6.05 -13.83
N VAL A 101 8.59 -7.00 -14.69
CA VAL A 101 9.55 -6.76 -15.78
C VAL A 101 9.02 -5.67 -16.71
N TYR A 102 7.75 -5.71 -17.09
CA TYR A 102 7.16 -4.65 -17.90
C TYR A 102 7.19 -3.27 -17.21
N ILE A 103 6.94 -3.20 -15.90
CA ILE A 103 7.05 -1.96 -15.13
C ILE A 103 8.50 -1.46 -15.11
N GLU A 104 9.47 -2.33 -14.86
CA GLU A 104 10.90 -1.98 -14.87
C GLU A 104 11.34 -1.47 -16.24
N HIS A 105 10.94 -2.14 -17.32
CA HIS A 105 11.22 -1.71 -18.68
C HIS A 105 10.62 -0.33 -18.99
N ARG A 106 9.40 -0.05 -18.50
CA ARG A 106 8.77 1.29 -18.63
C ARG A 106 9.56 2.35 -17.87
N LEU A 107 9.96 2.08 -16.63
CA LEU A 107 10.78 2.98 -15.81
C LEU A 107 12.13 3.26 -16.48
N MET A 108 12.80 2.24 -17.01
CA MET A 108 14.07 2.38 -17.72
C MET A 108 13.93 3.22 -19.00
N MET A 109 12.82 3.09 -19.73
CA MET A 109 12.55 3.92 -20.92
C MET A 109 12.23 5.37 -20.54
N GLU A 110 11.57 5.63 -19.42
CA GLU A 110 11.38 7.00 -18.91
C GLU A 110 12.71 7.67 -18.54
N VAL A 111 13.63 6.94 -17.91
CA VAL A 111 14.95 7.46 -17.52
C VAL A 111 15.86 7.68 -18.74
N ARG A 112 15.80 6.80 -19.75
CA ARG A 112 16.62 6.92 -20.97
C ARG A 112 16.11 7.98 -21.96
N GLY A 113 14.82 8.32 -21.94
CA GLY A 113 14.23 9.38 -22.77
C GLY A 113 14.38 10.79 -22.19
N ARG A 114 15.19 10.95 -21.14
CA ARG A 114 15.39 12.21 -20.42
C ARG A 114 16.51 13.01 -21.08
N ASP A 115 16.26 13.51 -22.29
CA ASP A 115 17.10 14.56 -22.85
C ASP A 115 16.77 15.85 -22.09
N PRO A 116 17.72 16.51 -21.39
CA PRO A 116 17.43 17.67 -20.55
C PRO A 116 16.83 18.87 -21.32
N ASN A 117 16.85 18.84 -22.66
CA ASN A 117 16.26 19.86 -23.53
C ASN A 117 14.87 19.51 -24.10
N GLU A 118 14.38 18.26 -23.98
CA GLU A 118 13.06 17.88 -24.52
C GLU A 118 11.93 18.11 -23.52
N HIS A 119 11.06 19.08 -23.81
CA HIS A 119 9.80 19.25 -23.10
C HIS A 119 8.79 18.22 -23.61
N ARG A 120 8.64 17.09 -22.90
CA ARG A 120 7.55 16.13 -23.18
C ARG A 120 6.19 16.73 -22.83
N ASP A 121 5.20 16.45 -23.68
CA ASP A 121 3.79 16.69 -23.40
C ASP A 121 3.37 15.87 -22.17
N SER A 122 2.73 16.52 -21.18
CA SER A 122 2.25 15.87 -19.94
C SER A 122 1.27 14.72 -20.21
N ARG A 123 0.72 14.63 -21.42
CA ARG A 123 -0.12 13.54 -21.89
C ARG A 123 0.62 12.21 -22.15
N ASN A 124 1.95 12.24 -22.23
CA ASN A 124 2.78 11.05 -22.50
C ASN A 124 3.29 10.35 -21.22
N GLN A 125 2.81 10.75 -20.04
CA GLN A 125 3.19 10.11 -18.79
C GLN A 125 2.34 8.85 -18.55
N TYR A 126 2.97 7.74 -18.15
CA TYR A 126 2.23 6.52 -17.85
C TYR A 126 1.26 6.77 -16.68
N PRO A 127 -0.03 6.37 -16.80
CA PRO A 127 -0.98 6.44 -15.70
C PRO A 127 -0.48 5.68 -14.47
N ALA A 128 -0.68 6.24 -13.28
CA ALA A 128 -0.25 5.64 -12.01
C ALA A 128 -0.84 4.23 -11.79
N GLU A 129 -2.05 3.98 -12.29
CA GLU A 129 -2.68 2.65 -12.23
C GLU A 129 -1.88 1.57 -12.98
N LEU A 130 -1.13 1.94 -14.01
CA LEU A 130 -0.27 1.02 -14.77
C LEU A 130 1.11 0.81 -14.13
N MET A 131 1.44 1.61 -13.12
CA MET A 131 2.66 1.52 -12.33
C MET A 131 2.42 0.87 -10.97
N ARG A 132 1.15 0.57 -10.67
CA ARG A 132 0.69 -0.13 -9.49
C ARG A 132 0.36 -1.58 -9.86
N ARG A 133 0.36 -2.43 -8.85
CA ARG A 133 -0.03 -3.84 -8.95
C ARG A 133 -1.28 -4.06 -8.13
#